data_AF-A0A352UL87-F1
#
_entry.id   AF-A0A352UL87-F1
#
_cell.length_a   1.000
_cell.length_b   1.000
_cell.length_c   1.000
_cell.angle_alpha   90.00
_cell.angle_beta   90.00
_cell.angle_gamma   90.00
#
_symmetry.space_group_name_H-M   'P 1'
#
loop_
_entity.id
_entity.type
_entity.pdbx_description
1 polymer ?
#
loop_
_entity_poly.entity_id
_entity_poly.type
_entity_poly.pdbx_seq_one_letter_code
_entity_poly.pdbx_strand_id
1 'polypeptide(L)'
;TERHGRALLRLPTEDDQRSALAAIITRDFNVAQTDAYIDRLLEEKAEKSEQANPRRTFVMKDVRLFLNTITRSLDLMKQGGVNAGFKKNETEDALILTISIPKK
;
A
#
# COMPACT_ATOMS: atom_id res chain seq x y z
N THR A 1 31.01 -19.18 -2.66
CA THR A 1 30.67 -19.46 -1.23
C THR A 1 29.15 -19.54 -1.09
N GLU A 2 28.62 -20.59 -0.47
CA GLU A 2 27.17 -20.83 -0.34
C GLU A 2 26.42 -19.70 0.37
N ARG A 3 27.08 -19.04 1.35
CA ARG A 3 26.48 -17.92 2.10
C ARG A 3 26.21 -16.69 1.24
N HIS A 4 27.11 -16.34 0.31
CA HIS A 4 26.89 -15.25 -0.65
C HIS A 4 25.69 -15.54 -1.56
N GLY A 5 25.54 -16.78 -2.01
CA GLY A 5 24.41 -17.20 -2.85
C GLY A 5 23.07 -17.07 -2.13
N ARG A 6 23.00 -17.44 -0.85
CA ARG A 6 21.78 -17.31 -0.04
C ARG A 6 21.32 -15.86 0.11
N ALA A 7 22.25 -14.93 0.25
CA ALA A 7 21.93 -13.50 0.37
C ALA A 7 21.25 -12.98 -0.91
N LEU A 8 21.74 -13.39 -2.10
CA LEU A 8 21.16 -13.01 -3.40
C LEU A 8 19.72 -13.50 -3.60
N LEU A 9 19.35 -14.66 -3.03
CA LEU A 9 17.97 -15.19 -3.13
C LEU A 9 16.91 -14.30 -2.47
N ARG A 10 17.32 -13.34 -1.64
CA ARG A 10 16.42 -12.34 -1.04
C ARG A 10 15.97 -11.29 -2.04
N LEU A 11 16.68 -11.13 -3.16
CA LEU A 11 16.34 -10.17 -4.20
C LEU A 11 15.22 -10.73 -5.09
N PRO A 12 14.19 -9.92 -5.41
CA PRO A 12 12.95 -10.40 -6.01
C PRO A 12 13.05 -10.69 -7.51
N THR A 13 14.05 -10.15 -8.22
CA THR A 13 14.19 -10.32 -9.67
C THR A 13 15.57 -10.84 -10.06
N GLU A 14 15.66 -11.57 -11.17
CA GLU A 14 16.94 -12.08 -11.67
C GLU A 14 17.90 -10.96 -12.05
N ASP A 15 17.39 -9.84 -12.56
CA ASP A 15 18.22 -8.68 -12.94
C ASP A 15 18.85 -8.01 -11.71
N ASP A 16 18.09 -7.91 -10.60
CA ASP A 16 18.63 -7.43 -9.33
C ASP A 16 19.74 -8.36 -8.83
N GLN A 17 19.53 -9.69 -8.94
CA GLN A 17 20.52 -10.69 -8.54
C GLN A 17 21.81 -10.60 -9.36
N ARG A 18 21.70 -10.47 -10.69
CA ARG A 18 22.85 -10.32 -11.60
C ARG A 18 23.61 -9.03 -11.33
N SER A 19 22.89 -7.93 -11.11
CA SER A 19 23.49 -6.62 -10.82
C SER A 19 24.21 -6.62 -9.46
N ALA A 20 23.59 -7.21 -8.43
CA ALA A 20 24.21 -7.34 -7.12
C ALA A 20 25.43 -8.26 -7.16
N LEU A 21 25.35 -9.39 -7.87
CA LEU A 21 26.48 -10.31 -8.06
C LEU A 21 27.67 -9.62 -8.74
N ALA A 22 27.43 -8.84 -9.78
CA ALA A 22 28.49 -8.08 -10.45
C ALA A 22 29.16 -7.08 -9.49
N ALA A 23 28.38 -6.39 -8.65
CA ALA A 23 28.91 -5.46 -7.65
C ALA A 23 29.73 -6.17 -6.55
N ILE A 24 29.26 -7.32 -6.08
CA ILE A 24 29.95 -8.16 -5.09
C ILE A 24 31.31 -8.62 -5.63
N ILE A 25 31.36 -9.08 -6.88
CA ILE A 25 32.60 -9.54 -7.52
C ILE A 25 33.56 -8.35 -7.75
N THR A 26 33.05 -7.23 -8.27
CA THR A 26 33.88 -6.05 -8.59
C THR A 26 34.50 -5.43 -7.35
N ARG A 27 33.79 -5.48 -6.22
CA ARG A 27 34.23 -4.89 -4.94
C ARG A 27 34.79 -5.91 -3.95
N ASP A 28 34.93 -7.16 -4.38
CA ASP A 28 35.40 -8.30 -3.60
C ASP A 28 34.79 -8.39 -2.19
N PHE A 29 33.45 -8.33 -2.13
CA PHE A 29 32.74 -8.30 -0.85
C PHE A 29 32.84 -9.61 -0.09
N ASN A 30 33.13 -9.51 1.21
CA ASN A 30 32.95 -10.62 2.14
C ASN A 30 31.45 -10.87 2.43
N VAL A 31 31.14 -11.93 3.18
CA VAL A 31 29.75 -12.33 3.48
C VAL A 31 28.99 -11.21 4.20
N ALA A 32 29.58 -10.59 5.21
CA ALA A 32 28.93 -9.54 6.00
C ALA A 32 28.67 -8.26 5.16
N GLN A 33 29.62 -7.91 4.28
CA GLN A 33 29.46 -6.79 3.35
C GLN A 33 28.39 -7.08 2.31
N THR A 34 28.29 -8.32 1.84
CA THR A 34 27.25 -8.77 0.92
C THR A 34 25.86 -8.69 1.54
N ASP A 35 25.70 -9.17 2.77
CA ASP A 35 24.43 -9.09 3.50
C ASP A 35 24.02 -7.62 3.70
N ALA A 36 24.92 -6.77 4.19
CA ALA A 36 24.66 -5.35 4.39
C ALA A 36 24.34 -4.60 3.09
N TYR A 37 24.99 -4.97 1.98
CA TYR A 37 24.72 -4.39 0.67
C TYR A 37 23.33 -4.76 0.14
N ILE A 38 22.93 -6.03 0.31
CA ILE A 38 21.61 -6.50 -0.11
C ILE A 38 20.50 -5.88 0.76
N ASP A 39 20.73 -5.75 2.07
CA ASP A 39 19.78 -5.07 2.96
C ASP A 39 19.54 -3.63 2.52
N ARG A 40 20.61 -2.87 2.21
CA ARG A 40 20.48 -1.51 1.67
C ARG A 40 19.72 -1.46 0.35
N LEU A 41 20.00 -2.40 -0.57
CA LEU A 41 19.32 -2.44 -1.87
C LEU A 41 17.81 -2.70 -1.72
N LEU A 42 17.43 -3.51 -0.73
CA LEU A 42 16.03 -3.78 -0.38
C LEU A 42 15.36 -2.58 0.30
N GLU A 43 16.06 -1.90 1.21
CA GLU A 43 15.59 -0.65 1.85
C GLU A 43 15.36 0.47 0.82
N GLU A 44 16.34 0.73 -0.07
CA GLU A 44 16.20 1.74 -1.13
C GLU A 44 15.02 1.44 -2.06
N LYS A 45 14.73 0.16 -2.32
CA LYS A 45 13.60 -0.27 -3.15
C LYS A 45 12.27 -0.11 -2.41
N ALA A 46 12.25 -0.37 -1.10
CA ALA A 46 11.10 -0.12 -0.25
C ALA A 46 10.80 1.39 -0.16
N GLU A 47 11.81 2.23 0.08
CA GLU A 47 11.67 3.69 0.12
C GLU A 47 11.22 4.26 -1.23
N LYS A 48 11.78 3.77 -2.35
CA LYS A 48 11.29 4.15 -3.69
C LYS A 48 9.86 3.70 -3.93
N SER A 49 9.42 2.56 -3.40
CA SER A 49 8.02 2.12 -3.51
C SER A 49 7.07 2.98 -2.65
N GLU A 50 7.52 3.48 -1.51
CA GLU A 50 6.78 4.41 -0.67
C GLU A 50 6.71 5.81 -1.29
N GLN A 51 7.78 6.28 -1.94
CA GLN A 51 7.82 7.55 -2.67
C GLN A 51 7.09 7.48 -4.02
N ALA A 52 7.11 6.32 -4.69
CA ALA A 52 6.37 6.04 -5.93
C ALA A 52 4.92 5.60 -5.68
N ASN A 53 4.50 5.49 -4.42
CA ASN A 53 3.15 5.84 -4.03
C ASN A 53 3.14 7.37 -3.93
N PRO A 54 2.85 8.13 -5.01
CA PRO A 54 2.23 9.42 -4.75
C PRO A 54 1.07 9.05 -3.84
N ARG A 55 0.98 9.67 -2.66
CA ARG A 55 -0.26 9.68 -1.89
C ARG A 55 -1.31 9.89 -2.94
N ARG A 56 -2.03 8.82 -3.32
CA ARG A 56 -2.99 8.90 -4.40
C ARG A 56 -4.00 9.83 -3.78
N THR A 57 -3.87 11.11 -4.07
CA THR A 57 -4.95 12.06 -4.03
C THR A 57 -5.88 11.41 -5.03
N PHE A 58 -6.66 10.46 -4.53
CA PHE A 58 -7.73 9.81 -5.26
C PHE A 58 -8.57 11.03 -5.58
N VAL A 59 -8.39 11.54 -6.80
CA VAL A 59 -9.28 12.56 -7.32
C VAL A 59 -10.58 11.78 -7.37
N MET A 60 -11.40 11.94 -6.33
CA MET A 60 -12.71 11.32 -6.20
C MET A 60 -13.59 11.95 -7.28
N LYS A 61 -13.35 11.57 -8.53
CA LYS A 61 -14.19 11.93 -9.67
C LYS A 61 -15.46 11.09 -9.67
N ASP A 62 -15.41 9.90 -9.09
CA ASP A 62 -16.55 9.01 -9.02
C ASP A 62 -17.26 9.11 -7.68
N VAL A 63 -18.30 9.95 -7.66
CA VAL A 63 -19.24 10.07 -6.54
C VAL A 63 -19.83 8.70 -6.19
N ARG A 64 -19.97 7.77 -7.13
CA ARG A 64 -20.56 6.44 -6.88
C ARG A 64 -19.65 5.58 -6.00
N LEU A 65 -18.33 5.62 -6.20
CA LEU A 65 -17.38 4.89 -5.35
C LEU A 65 -17.44 5.38 -3.89
N PHE A 66 -17.59 6.69 -3.71
CA PHE A 66 -17.73 7.30 -2.39
C PHE A 66 -19.03 6.88 -1.70
N LEU A 67 -20.15 6.92 -2.43
CA LEU A 67 -21.45 6.48 -1.92
C LEU A 67 -21.42 5.02 -1.47
N ASN A 68 -20.81 4.14 -2.27
CA ASN A 68 -20.68 2.73 -1.92
C ASN A 68 -19.88 2.52 -0.63
N THR A 69 -18.88 3.37 -0.39
CA THR A 69 -18.09 3.33 0.85
C THR A 69 -18.93 3.77 2.05
N ILE A 70 -19.69 4.86 1.93
CA ILE A 70 -20.60 5.33 2.99
C ILE A 70 -21.64 4.24 3.33
N THR A 71 -22.27 3.63 2.31
CA THR A 71 -23.25 2.56 2.52
C THR A 71 -22.64 1.39 3.27
N ARG A 72 -21.44 0.94 2.87
CA ARG A 72 -20.75 -0.16 3.55
C ARG A 72 -20.42 0.16 5.01
N SER A 73 -19.97 1.39 5.30
CA SER A 73 -19.71 1.83 6.67
C SER A 73 -20.97 1.86 7.54
N LEU A 74 -22.12 2.26 6.97
CA LEU A 74 -23.41 2.24 7.67
C LEU A 74 -23.91 0.81 7.94
N ASP A 75 -23.69 -0.11 7.00
CA ASP A 75 -24.03 -1.52 7.21
C ASP A 75 -23.21 -2.16 8.32
N LEU A 76 -21.91 -1.81 8.44
CA LEU A 76 -21.07 -2.24 9.56
C LEU A 76 -21.60 -1.70 10.90
N MET A 77 -22.05 -0.45 10.95
CA MET A 77 -22.67 0.11 12.17
C MET A 77 -23.94 -0.65 12.56
N LYS A 78 -24.80 -0.97 11.58
CA LYS A 78 -26.01 -1.77 11.81
C LYS A 78 -25.70 -3.18 12.30
N GLN A 79 -24.70 -3.84 11.71
CA GLN A 79 -24.21 -5.14 12.17
C GLN A 79 -23.66 -5.09 13.60
N GLY A 80 -23.05 -3.97 13.99
CA GLY A 80 -22.61 -3.69 15.36
C GLY A 80 -23.73 -3.32 16.33
N GLY A 81 -25.00 -3.39 15.92
CA GLY A 81 -26.16 -3.09 16.76
C GLY A 81 -26.59 -1.62 16.80
N VAL A 82 -25.92 -0.74 16.04
CA VAL A 82 -26.27 0.68 15.96
C VAL A 82 -27.32 0.87 14.87
N ASN A 83 -28.54 1.27 15.26
CA ASN A 83 -29.62 1.53 14.30
C ASN A 83 -29.45 2.89 13.61
N ALA A 84 -28.44 3.00 12.74
CA ALA A 84 -28.18 4.19 11.95
C ALA A 84 -29.21 4.36 10.82
N GLY A 85 -29.84 5.53 10.76
CA GLY A 85 -30.70 5.96 9.67
C GLY A 85 -29.90 6.59 8.52
N PHE A 86 -30.37 6.39 7.29
CA PHE A 86 -29.76 6.93 6.09
C PHE A 86 -30.84 7.42 5.11
N LYS A 87 -30.71 8.65 4.62
CA LYS A 87 -31.55 9.22 3.56
C LYS A 87 -30.67 9.81 2.46
N LYS A 88 -31.07 9.58 1.21
CA LYS A 88 -30.45 10.13 0.00
C LYS A 88 -31.50 10.95 -0.74
N ASN A 89 -31.19 12.21 -1.03
CA ASN A 89 -31.98 13.09 -1.88
C ASN A 89 -31.11 13.60 -3.01
N GLU A 90 -31.64 13.61 -4.24
CA GLU A 90 -30.95 14.05 -5.44
C GLU A 90 -31.71 15.26 -5.99
N THR A 91 -31.00 16.36 -6.20
CA THR A 91 -31.52 17.59 -6.81
C THR A 91 -30.80 17.83 -8.13
N GLU A 92 -31.20 18.87 -8.87
CA GLU A 92 -30.56 19.23 -10.15
C GLU A 92 -29.06 19.55 -9.97
N ASP A 93 -28.68 20.12 -8.83
CA ASP A 93 -27.32 20.62 -8.58
C ASP A 93 -26.51 19.76 -7.59
N ALA A 94 -27.16 18.90 -6.80
CA ALA A 94 -26.50 18.27 -5.66
C ALA A 94 -27.07 16.90 -5.27
N LEU A 95 -26.21 16.12 -4.62
CA LEU A 95 -26.60 14.92 -3.91
C LEU A 95 -26.49 15.13 -2.40
N ILE A 96 -27.63 15.10 -1.71
CA ILE A 96 -27.74 15.34 -0.27
C ILE A 96 -27.88 14.00 0.45
N LEU A 97 -26.96 13.74 1.37
CA LEU A 97 -26.96 12.57 2.24
C LEU A 97 -27.25 13.00 3.67
N THR A 98 -28.20 12.35 4.33
CA THR A 98 -28.50 12.56 5.76
C THR A 98 -28.29 11.27 6.51
N ILE A 99 -27.35 11.27 7.46
CA ILE A 99 -27.05 10.14 8.34
C ILE A 99 -27.52 10.49 9.75
N SER A 100 -28.24 9.56 10.39
CA SER A 100 -28.74 9.74 11.76
C SER A 100 -28.26 8.59 12.62
N ILE A 101 -27.40 8.88 13.60
CA ILE A 101 -26.86 7.87 14.53
C ILE A 101 -27.44 8.16 15.92
N PRO A 102 -28.14 7.20 16.56
CA PRO A 102 -28.64 7.37 17.92
C PRO A 102 -27.47 7.50 18.90
N LYS A 103 -27.59 8.40 19.89
CA LYS A 103 -26.56 8.65 20.91
C LYS A 103 -26.61 7.68 22.10
N LYS A 104 -27.51 6.70 22.09
CA LYS A 104 -27.81 5.80 23.20
C LYS A 104 -27.79 4.36 22.73
#